data_AF-A0A2R6KPQ9-F1
#
_entry.id   AF-A0A2R6KPQ9-F1
#
_cell.length_a   1.000
_cell.length_b   1.000
_cell.length_c   1.000
_cell.angle_alpha   90.00
_cell.angle_beta   90.00
_cell.angle_gamma   90.00
#
_symmetry.space_group_name_H-M   'P 1'
#
loop_
_entity.id
_entity.type
_entity.pdbx_description
1 polymer ?
#
loop_
_entity_poly.entity_id
_entity_poly.type
_entity_poly.pdbx_seq_one_letter_code
_entity_poly.pdbx_strand_id
1 'polypeptide(L)'
;MLPDDICDEAERLTRLARDAEQRGDAETPGDDDRLTVSDPDRYRQRRDELLAEHGYVARLRSDDTETQLILHPDDWLDEDGIVVFERVDTDEAVERRLSGTGDGDDWADVEAHNRAVAERVAREHGEPHGYNAARLADFAGNHYVKPIERLTPAERAEFLTDYYPRNGFPDATQRSAVETSVELTVETAANRTGEPTDEE
;
A
#
# COMPACT_ATOMS: atom_id res chain seq x y z
N MET A 1 0.36 28.57 1.02
CA MET A 1 -0.28 27.29 1.40
C MET A 1 -1.17 26.81 0.29
N LEU A 2 -0.92 25.57 -0.12
CA LEU A 2 -1.64 24.86 -1.18
C LEU A 2 -3.05 24.47 -0.69
N PRO A 3 -4.11 24.59 -1.51
CA PRO A 3 -5.43 24.10 -1.14
C PRO A 3 -5.44 22.59 -0.88
N ASP A 4 -6.27 22.13 0.06
CA ASP A 4 -6.33 20.71 0.47
C ASP A 4 -6.73 19.79 -0.70
N ASP A 5 -7.68 20.23 -1.54
CA ASP A 5 -8.13 19.47 -2.73
C ASP A 5 -6.99 19.25 -3.74
N ILE A 6 -6.07 20.22 -3.85
CA ILE A 6 -4.88 20.11 -4.69
C ILE A 6 -3.85 19.17 -4.06
N CYS A 7 -3.68 19.22 -2.74
CA CYS A 7 -2.83 18.27 -2.01
C CYS A 7 -3.31 16.83 -2.22
N ASP A 8 -4.62 16.61 -2.09
CA ASP A 8 -5.25 15.29 -2.16
C ASP A 8 -5.16 14.72 -3.59
N GLU A 9 -5.38 15.54 -4.63
CA GLU A 9 -5.21 15.08 -6.01
C GLU A 9 -3.73 14.83 -6.37
N ALA A 10 -2.80 15.64 -5.86
CA ALA A 10 -1.36 15.41 -6.04
C ALA A 10 -0.90 14.09 -5.39
N GLU A 11 -1.45 13.78 -4.22
CA GLU A 11 -1.27 12.49 -3.54
C GLU A 11 -1.85 11.34 -4.36
N ARG A 12 -3.11 11.44 -4.78
CA ARG A 12 -3.78 10.43 -5.59
C ARG A 12 -3.03 10.11 -6.88
N LEU A 13 -2.60 11.13 -7.63
CA LEU A 13 -1.79 10.96 -8.84
C LEU A 13 -0.45 10.29 -8.55
N THR A 14 0.17 10.61 -7.41
CA THR A 14 1.43 9.98 -7.02
C THR A 14 1.25 8.50 -6.67
N ARG A 15 0.14 8.14 -6.00
CA ARG A 15 -0.20 6.72 -5.74
C ARG A 15 -0.47 5.96 -7.02
N LEU A 16 -1.24 6.53 -7.95
CA LEU A 16 -1.51 5.93 -9.26
C LEU A 16 -0.22 5.68 -10.06
N ALA A 17 0.72 6.62 -10.05
CA ALA A 17 2.02 6.43 -10.68
C ALA A 17 2.76 5.22 -10.10
N ARG A 18 2.82 5.14 -8.75
CA ARG A 18 3.50 4.03 -8.04
C ARG A 18 2.82 2.69 -8.25
N ASP A 19 1.51 2.65 -8.30
CA ASP A 19 0.75 1.43 -8.54
C ASP A 19 0.99 0.89 -9.95
N ALA A 20 1.00 1.77 -10.96
CA ALA A 20 1.30 1.41 -12.34
C ALA A 20 2.74 0.88 -12.48
N GLU A 21 3.72 1.47 -11.79
CA GLU A 21 5.10 0.94 -11.75
C GLU A 21 5.18 -0.46 -11.15
N GLN A 22 4.47 -0.70 -10.04
CA GLN A 22 4.47 -2.01 -9.36
C GLN A 22 3.81 -3.11 -10.17
N ARG A 23 2.83 -2.77 -11.02
CA ARG A 23 2.14 -3.72 -11.91
C ARG A 23 2.99 -4.12 -13.12
N GLY A 24 4.10 -3.42 -13.37
CA GLY A 24 4.92 -3.63 -14.57
C GLY A 24 4.38 -2.91 -15.81
N ASP A 25 3.40 -2.01 -15.65
CA ASP A 25 2.84 -1.19 -16.73
C ASP A 25 3.83 -0.11 -17.22
N ALA A 26 5.01 -0.03 -16.60
CA ALA A 26 6.08 0.90 -16.95
C ALA A 26 6.79 0.57 -18.27
N GLU A 27 6.71 -0.67 -18.78
CA GLU A 27 7.41 -1.07 -20.00
C GLU A 27 6.60 -2.05 -20.84
N THR A 28 5.81 -1.52 -21.79
CA THR A 28 5.69 -2.20 -23.09
C THR A 28 6.38 -1.32 -24.12
N PRO A 29 7.61 -1.65 -24.55
CA PRO A 29 8.20 -1.03 -25.73
C PRO A 29 7.31 -1.39 -26.92
N GLY A 30 6.46 -0.46 -27.35
CA GLY A 30 5.82 -0.57 -28.65
C GLY A 30 6.93 -0.47 -29.71
N ASP A 31 6.97 -1.42 -30.64
CA ASP A 31 7.86 -1.45 -31.82
C ASP A 31 7.62 -0.27 -32.81
N ASP A 32 6.98 0.81 -32.36
CA ASP A 32 6.61 1.98 -33.16
C ASP A 32 7.31 3.23 -32.60
N ASP A 33 7.90 4.03 -33.48
CA ASP A 33 8.74 5.22 -33.26
C ASP A 33 7.95 6.43 -32.69
N ARG A 34 6.89 6.15 -31.92
CA ARG A 34 6.04 7.12 -31.23
C ARG A 34 6.17 6.86 -29.74
N LEU A 35 7.04 7.66 -29.10
CA LEU A 35 7.20 7.73 -27.65
C LEU A 35 5.81 7.84 -26.99
N THR A 36 5.29 6.73 -26.49
CA THR A 36 4.05 6.69 -25.71
C THR A 36 4.47 6.90 -24.27
N VAL A 37 4.05 8.02 -23.68
CA VAL A 37 4.27 8.29 -22.25
C VAL A 37 3.63 7.13 -21.48
N SER A 38 4.42 6.46 -20.63
CA SER A 38 3.92 5.37 -19.79
C SER A 38 2.82 5.89 -18.86
N ASP A 39 1.90 5.03 -18.44
CA ASP A 39 0.86 5.43 -17.47
C ASP A 39 1.46 6.08 -16.20
N PRO A 40 2.56 5.56 -15.60
CA PRO A 40 3.26 6.24 -14.51
C PRO A 40 3.69 7.67 -14.82
N ASP A 41 4.30 7.91 -15.99
CA ASP A 41 4.81 9.22 -16.37
C ASP A 41 3.70 10.22 -16.65
N ARG A 42 2.56 9.73 -17.16
CA ARG A 42 1.36 10.56 -17.37
C ARG A 42 0.80 11.07 -16.04
N TYR A 43 0.75 10.22 -15.02
CA TYR A 43 0.29 10.64 -13.69
C TYR A 43 1.24 11.65 -13.04
N ARG A 44 2.56 11.46 -13.18
CA ARG A 44 3.58 12.42 -12.70
C ARG A 44 3.48 13.76 -13.40
N GLN A 45 3.40 13.75 -14.74
CA GLN A 45 3.22 14.97 -15.52
C GLN A 45 1.97 15.73 -15.08
N ARG A 46 0.84 15.02 -14.91
CA ARG A 46 -0.40 15.66 -14.48
C ARG A 46 -0.28 16.29 -13.09
N ARG A 47 0.40 15.63 -12.17
CA ARG A 47 0.68 16.17 -10.83
C ARG A 47 1.57 17.40 -10.91
N ASP A 48 2.64 17.35 -11.69
CA ASP A 48 3.61 18.44 -11.79
C ASP A 48 2.98 19.68 -12.46
N GLU A 49 2.14 19.49 -13.49
CA GLU A 49 1.32 20.56 -14.08
C GLU A 49 0.39 21.18 -13.05
N LEU A 50 -0.34 20.35 -12.28
CA LEU A 50 -1.26 20.82 -11.25
C LEU A 50 -0.55 21.65 -10.17
N LEU A 51 0.61 21.21 -9.70
CA LEU A 51 1.36 21.92 -8.66
C LEU A 51 2.01 23.21 -9.17
N ALA A 52 2.49 23.21 -10.42
CA ALA A 52 3.09 24.38 -11.05
C ALA A 52 2.09 25.55 -11.17
N GLU A 53 0.79 25.29 -11.35
CA GLU A 53 -0.27 26.32 -11.33
C GLU A 53 -0.32 27.08 -10.00
N HIS A 54 0.21 26.48 -8.93
CA HIS A 54 0.26 27.05 -7.58
C HIS A 54 1.67 27.47 -7.13
N GLY A 55 2.70 27.31 -7.97
CA GLY A 55 4.10 27.57 -7.61
C GLY A 55 4.69 26.54 -6.65
N TYR A 56 4.21 25.30 -6.72
CA TYR A 56 4.69 24.18 -5.91
C TYR A 56 5.32 23.09 -6.78
N VAL A 57 6.19 22.29 -6.16
CA VAL A 57 6.80 21.09 -6.74
C VAL A 57 6.71 19.91 -5.78
N ALA A 58 6.73 18.70 -6.34
CA ALA A 58 6.68 17.46 -5.59
C ALA A 58 8.08 16.83 -5.45
N ARG A 59 8.38 16.32 -4.25
CA ARG A 59 9.54 15.49 -3.97
C ARG A 59 9.11 14.23 -3.23
N LEU A 60 9.69 13.09 -3.61
CA LEU A 60 9.53 11.85 -2.86
C LEU A 60 10.68 11.66 -1.88
N ARG A 61 10.34 11.31 -0.64
CA ARG A 61 11.28 10.79 0.36
C ARG A 61 10.87 9.37 0.69
N SER A 62 11.74 8.41 0.39
CA SER A 62 11.52 7.00 0.70
C SER A 62 12.61 6.50 1.65
N ASP A 63 12.19 5.86 2.73
CA ASP A 63 13.01 5.02 3.60
C ASP A 63 12.59 3.55 3.42
N ASP A 64 13.23 2.60 4.13
CA ASP A 64 12.97 1.16 3.97
C ASP A 64 11.50 0.75 4.24
N THR A 65 10.76 1.52 5.05
CA THR A 65 9.40 1.20 5.49
C THR A 65 8.34 2.23 5.09
N GLU A 66 8.74 3.45 4.77
CA GLU A 66 7.83 4.58 4.59
C GLU A 66 8.22 5.40 3.35
N THR A 67 7.22 5.87 2.62
CA THR A 67 7.38 6.77 1.49
C THR A 67 6.47 7.96 1.72
N GLN A 68 7.02 9.16 1.54
CA GLN A 68 6.31 10.41 1.73
C GLN A 68 6.42 11.27 0.48
N LEU A 69 5.31 11.91 0.16
CA LEU A 69 5.21 13.00 -0.78
C LEU A 69 5.39 14.31 -0.02
N ILE A 70 6.38 15.09 -0.43
CA ILE A 70 6.65 16.42 0.08
C ILE A 70 6.28 17.40 -1.03
N LEU A 71 5.34 18.28 -0.76
CA LEU A 71 4.96 19.39 -1.63
C LEU A 71 5.55 20.65 -1.05
N HIS A 72 6.40 21.34 -1.80
CA HIS A 72 7.00 22.60 -1.34
C HIS A 72 7.02 23.64 -2.46
N PRO A 73 7.08 24.94 -2.12
CA PRO A 73 7.24 26.00 -3.11
C PRO A 73 8.41 25.77 -4.06
N ASP A 74 8.24 26.16 -5.32
CA ASP A 74 9.30 26.09 -6.34
C ASP A 74 10.45 27.05 -6.05
N ASP A 75 10.19 28.15 -5.36
CA ASP A 75 11.15 29.23 -5.09
C ASP A 75 12.25 28.82 -4.09
N TRP A 76 12.03 27.72 -3.37
CA TRP A 76 13.05 27.06 -2.55
C TRP A 76 14.19 26.51 -3.38
N LEU A 77 13.97 26.29 -4.68
CA LEU A 77 14.97 25.76 -5.59
C LEU A 77 15.72 26.90 -6.28
N ASP A 78 17.01 26.69 -6.53
CA ASP A 78 17.75 27.50 -7.49
C ASP A 78 17.47 27.08 -8.94
N GLU A 79 18.13 27.75 -9.89
CA GLU A 79 17.99 27.47 -11.33
C GLU A 79 18.44 26.04 -11.70
N ASP A 80 19.24 25.39 -10.86
CA ASP A 80 19.72 24.02 -11.01
C ASP A 80 18.81 22.98 -10.31
N GLY A 81 17.71 23.43 -9.68
CA GLY A 81 16.79 22.57 -8.93
C GLY A 81 17.30 22.15 -7.55
N ILE A 82 18.32 22.83 -7.02
CA ILE A 82 18.91 22.56 -5.71
C ILE A 82 18.22 23.40 -4.64
N VAL A 83 17.90 22.79 -3.50
CA VAL A 83 17.29 23.49 -2.36
C VAL A 83 18.24 24.55 -1.79
N VAL A 84 17.77 25.79 -1.77
CA VAL A 84 18.42 26.94 -1.14
C VAL A 84 17.89 27.08 0.28
N PHE A 85 18.65 26.60 1.27
CA PHE A 85 18.23 26.52 2.67
C PHE A 85 17.73 27.85 3.25
N GLU A 86 18.26 28.99 2.81
CA GLU A 86 17.83 30.31 3.27
C GLU A 86 16.41 30.70 2.82
N ARG A 87 15.86 30.03 1.80
CA ARG A 87 14.50 30.26 1.29
C ARG A 87 13.47 29.30 1.88
N VAL A 88 13.91 28.29 2.60
CA VAL A 88 13.05 27.23 3.15
C VAL A 88 12.27 27.77 4.35
N ASP A 89 10.95 27.71 4.25
CA ASP A 89 10.03 27.87 5.37
C ASP A 89 9.19 26.59 5.54
N THR A 90 9.53 25.76 6.51
CA THR A 90 8.88 24.45 6.68
C THR A 90 7.37 24.52 6.90
N ASP A 91 6.84 25.66 7.33
CA ASP A 91 5.39 25.85 7.51
C ASP A 91 4.63 25.94 6.17
N GLU A 92 5.33 26.15 5.05
CA GLU A 92 4.73 26.20 3.71
C GLU A 92 4.74 24.85 2.98
N ALA A 93 5.46 23.86 3.51
CA ALA A 93 5.50 22.51 2.97
C ALA A 93 4.32 21.67 3.46
N VAL A 94 3.85 20.77 2.60
CA VAL A 94 2.84 19.76 2.92
C VAL A 94 3.47 18.38 2.77
N GLU A 95 3.41 17.59 3.85
CA GLU A 95 3.83 16.19 3.83
C GLU A 95 2.59 15.28 3.78
N ARG A 96 2.56 14.37 2.80
CA ARG A 96 1.56 13.30 2.67
C ARG A 96 2.25 11.94 2.71
N ARG A 97 1.75 11.01 3.53
CA ARG A 97 2.30 9.65 3.59
C ARG A 97 1.72 8.83 2.46
N LEU A 98 2.59 8.29 1.59
CA LEU A 98 2.21 7.44 0.46
C LEU A 98 2.33 5.96 0.77
N SER A 99 3.07 5.60 1.82
CA SER A 99 3.05 4.27 2.40
C SER A 99 3.07 4.36 3.92
N GLY A 100 2.28 3.50 4.55
CA GLY A 100 1.99 3.54 5.97
C GLY A 100 0.51 3.28 6.24
N THR A 101 0.21 2.90 7.48
CA THR A 101 -1.10 2.56 8.03
C THR A 101 -2.09 3.74 7.93
N GLY A 102 -2.72 3.99 6.77
CA GLY A 102 -3.92 4.82 6.72
C GLY A 102 -4.08 5.72 5.49
N ASP A 103 -4.94 5.28 4.58
CA ASP A 103 -6.18 6.04 4.34
C ASP A 103 -7.32 5.32 5.07
N GLY A 104 -8.28 6.08 5.61
CA GLY A 104 -9.42 5.50 6.34
C GLY A 104 -10.29 4.58 5.49
N ASP A 105 -10.38 4.85 4.19
CA ASP A 105 -11.09 3.99 3.23
C ASP A 105 -10.30 2.72 2.91
N ASP A 106 -8.98 2.81 2.70
CA ASP A 106 -8.12 1.63 2.52
C ASP A 106 -8.14 0.72 3.76
N TRP A 107 -8.21 1.29 4.96
CA TRP A 107 -8.32 0.51 6.19
C TRP A 107 -9.64 -0.26 6.29
N ALA A 108 -10.76 0.40 6.01
CA ALA A 108 -12.08 -0.23 6.08
C ALA A 108 -12.23 -1.34 5.05
N ASP A 109 -11.74 -1.13 3.84
CA ASP A 109 -11.77 -2.12 2.77
C ASP A 109 -10.84 -3.31 3.05
N VAL A 110 -9.63 -3.06 3.55
CA VAL A 110 -8.70 -4.12 3.98
C VAL A 110 -9.27 -4.93 5.13
N GLU A 111 -9.84 -4.26 6.14
CA GLU A 111 -10.45 -4.93 7.30
C GLU A 111 -11.65 -5.79 6.87
N ALA A 112 -12.51 -5.26 6.01
CA ALA A 112 -13.66 -6.00 5.46
C ALA A 112 -13.22 -7.23 4.64
N HIS A 113 -12.20 -7.07 3.79
CA HIS A 113 -11.64 -8.18 3.00
C HIS A 113 -11.01 -9.25 3.89
N ASN A 114 -10.14 -8.87 4.82
CA ASN A 114 -9.43 -9.79 5.70
C ASN A 114 -10.41 -10.56 6.60
N ARG A 115 -11.45 -9.89 7.12
CA ARG A 115 -12.51 -10.55 7.89
C ARG A 115 -13.30 -11.56 7.04
N ALA A 116 -13.64 -11.21 5.81
CA ALA A 116 -14.33 -12.11 4.89
C ALA A 116 -13.48 -13.34 4.53
N VAL A 117 -12.15 -13.20 4.43
CA VAL A 117 -11.23 -14.33 4.28
C VAL A 117 -11.25 -15.22 5.52
N ALA A 118 -11.11 -14.66 6.72
CA ALA A 118 -11.13 -15.43 7.96
C ALA A 118 -12.45 -16.19 8.16
N GLU A 119 -13.59 -15.57 7.85
CA GLU A 119 -14.92 -16.22 7.86
C GLU A 119 -15.00 -17.38 6.85
N ARG A 120 -14.39 -17.22 5.67
CA ARG A 120 -14.30 -18.30 4.67
C ARG A 120 -13.48 -19.48 5.18
N VAL A 121 -12.31 -19.23 5.77
CA VAL A 121 -11.49 -20.29 6.38
C VAL A 121 -12.26 -21.00 7.50
N ALA A 122 -12.94 -20.25 8.36
CA ALA A 122 -13.75 -20.82 9.43
C ALA A 122 -14.88 -21.71 8.90
N ARG A 123 -15.53 -21.31 7.81
CA ARG A 123 -16.59 -22.11 7.16
C ARG A 123 -16.05 -23.37 6.49
N GLU A 124 -14.89 -23.31 5.85
CA GLU A 124 -14.33 -24.40 5.03
C GLU A 124 -13.51 -25.40 5.85
N HIS A 125 -12.80 -24.92 6.87
CA HIS A 125 -11.85 -25.72 7.65
C HIS A 125 -12.20 -25.85 9.13
N GLY A 126 -13.15 -25.04 9.63
CA GLY A 126 -13.56 -25.07 11.04
C GLY A 126 -12.47 -24.63 12.02
N GLU A 127 -12.67 -24.95 13.30
CA GLU A 127 -11.65 -24.78 14.33
C GLU A 127 -10.58 -25.89 14.21
N PRO A 128 -9.29 -25.59 14.45
CA PRO A 128 -8.74 -24.32 14.96
C PRO A 128 -8.45 -23.25 13.88
N HIS A 129 -8.66 -23.59 12.61
CA HIS A 129 -8.20 -22.76 11.48
C HIS A 129 -8.92 -21.41 11.41
N GLY A 130 -10.22 -21.38 11.70
CA GLY A 130 -11.00 -20.13 11.78
C GLY A 130 -10.45 -19.15 12.81
N TYR A 131 -10.12 -19.63 14.03
CA TYR A 131 -9.51 -18.80 15.06
C TYR A 131 -8.17 -18.20 14.61
N ASN A 132 -7.30 -19.05 14.08
CA ASN A 132 -5.97 -18.64 13.63
C ASN A 132 -6.04 -17.66 12.46
N ALA A 133 -6.96 -17.88 11.53
CA ALA A 133 -7.21 -16.97 10.41
C ALA A 133 -7.70 -15.60 10.87
N ALA A 134 -8.59 -15.54 11.88
CA ALA A 134 -9.03 -14.29 12.47
C ALA A 134 -7.87 -13.51 13.12
N ARG A 135 -6.96 -14.20 13.82
CA ARG A 135 -5.76 -13.56 14.39
C ARG A 135 -4.80 -13.06 13.32
N LEU A 136 -4.67 -13.77 12.20
CA LEU A 136 -3.87 -13.31 11.06
C LEU A 136 -4.52 -12.09 10.38
N ALA A 137 -5.85 -12.08 10.25
CA ALA A 137 -6.60 -10.94 9.74
C ALA A 137 -6.39 -9.69 10.63
N ASP A 138 -6.51 -9.84 11.95
CA ASP A 138 -6.26 -8.77 12.91
C ASP A 138 -4.84 -8.22 12.77
N PHE A 139 -3.84 -9.09 12.58
CA PHE A 139 -2.46 -8.69 12.37
C PHE A 139 -2.28 -7.93 11.05
N ALA A 140 -2.75 -8.50 9.94
CA ALA A 140 -2.62 -7.91 8.61
C ALA A 140 -3.29 -6.54 8.52
N GLY A 141 -4.51 -6.42 9.06
CA GLY A 141 -5.31 -5.20 9.06
C GLY A 141 -4.78 -4.14 10.03
N ASN A 142 -4.53 -4.50 11.29
CA ASN A 142 -4.15 -3.51 12.30
C ASN A 142 -2.66 -3.16 12.30
N HIS A 143 -1.78 -4.11 11.98
CA HIS A 143 -0.34 -3.88 12.03
C HIS A 143 0.22 -3.33 10.71
N TYR A 144 -0.30 -3.80 9.57
CA TYR A 144 0.21 -3.40 8.25
C TYR A 144 -0.79 -2.72 7.32
N VAL A 145 -2.10 -2.77 7.62
CA VAL A 145 -3.17 -2.36 6.69
C VAL A 145 -2.99 -3.02 5.33
N LYS A 146 -2.75 -4.34 5.33
CA LYS A 146 -2.55 -5.13 4.11
C LYS A 146 -3.62 -6.20 3.96
N PRO A 147 -4.06 -6.49 2.72
CA PRO A 147 -4.72 -7.74 2.40
C PRO A 147 -3.83 -8.93 2.79
N ILE A 148 -4.41 -9.99 3.37
CA ILE A 148 -3.66 -11.17 3.86
C ILE A 148 -2.76 -11.79 2.79
N GLU A 149 -3.22 -11.86 1.54
CA GLU A 149 -2.47 -12.43 0.41
C GLU A 149 -1.21 -11.64 0.04
N ARG A 150 -1.08 -10.39 0.51
CA ARG A 150 0.09 -9.53 0.27
C ARG A 150 1.11 -9.56 1.41
N LEU A 151 0.85 -10.29 2.50
CA LEU A 151 1.85 -10.48 3.55
C LEU A 151 3.06 -11.21 3.00
N THR A 152 4.24 -10.66 3.20
CA THR A 152 5.52 -11.26 2.83
C THR A 152 5.87 -12.45 3.74
N PRO A 153 6.81 -13.32 3.33
CA PRO A 153 7.30 -14.40 4.19
C PRO A 153 7.85 -13.91 5.54
N ALA A 154 8.51 -12.75 5.57
CA ALA A 154 9.06 -12.16 6.79
C ALA A 154 7.96 -11.70 7.75
N GLU A 155 6.94 -11.01 7.24
CA GLU A 155 5.79 -10.56 8.03
C GLU A 155 4.97 -11.75 8.57
N ARG A 156 4.83 -12.84 7.80
CA ARG A 156 4.22 -14.08 8.28
C ARG A 156 5.05 -14.76 9.37
N ALA A 157 6.37 -14.71 9.27
CA ALA A 157 7.24 -15.21 10.33
C ALA A 157 7.09 -14.38 11.61
N GLU A 158 7.05 -13.05 11.50
CA GLU A 158 6.78 -12.14 12.62
C GLU A 158 5.42 -12.42 13.29
N PHE A 159 4.38 -12.68 12.49
CA PHE A 159 3.09 -13.11 13.02
C PHE A 159 3.25 -14.34 13.93
N LEU A 160 3.95 -15.37 13.45
CA LEU A 160 4.11 -16.65 14.16
C LEU A 160 4.97 -16.53 15.41
N THR A 161 6.08 -15.79 15.35
CA THR A 161 7.08 -15.76 16.43
C THR A 161 6.80 -14.70 17.48
N ASP A 162 6.18 -13.58 17.10
CA ASP A 162 6.06 -12.41 17.96
C ASP A 162 4.63 -11.99 18.22
N TYR A 163 3.83 -11.77 17.18
CA TYR A 163 2.48 -11.23 17.34
C TYR A 163 1.53 -12.26 17.97
N TYR A 164 1.45 -13.44 17.38
CA TYR A 164 0.48 -14.47 17.73
C TYR A 164 0.64 -15.00 19.17
N PRO A 165 1.86 -15.25 19.69
CA PRO A 165 2.03 -15.66 21.09
C PRO A 165 1.64 -14.57 22.09
N ARG A 166 1.79 -13.28 21.74
CA ARG A 166 1.56 -12.14 22.64
C ARG A 166 0.10 -11.66 22.65
N ASN A 167 -0.57 -11.75 21.51
CA ASN A 167 -1.90 -11.16 21.30
C ASN A 167 -3.00 -12.21 21.12
N GLY A 168 -2.64 -13.39 20.61
CA GLY A 168 -3.60 -14.44 20.28
C GLY A 168 -3.98 -15.35 21.44
N PHE A 169 -3.20 -15.41 22.52
CA PHE A 169 -3.43 -16.31 23.67
C PHE A 169 -3.96 -17.72 23.30
N PRO A 170 -3.35 -18.43 22.32
CA PRO A 170 -3.95 -19.63 21.75
C PRO A 170 -3.85 -20.83 22.68
N ASP A 171 -4.83 -21.71 22.59
CA ASP A 171 -4.75 -23.04 23.20
C ASP A 171 -3.75 -23.96 22.47
N ALA A 172 -3.56 -25.18 22.97
CA ALA A 172 -2.60 -26.12 22.42
C ALA A 172 -2.94 -26.54 20.97
N THR A 173 -4.22 -26.72 20.67
CA THR A 173 -4.71 -27.12 19.33
C THR A 173 -4.51 -25.97 18.35
N GLN A 174 -4.92 -24.76 18.70
CA GLN A 174 -4.72 -23.53 17.94
C GLN A 174 -3.23 -23.26 17.67
N ARG A 175 -2.38 -23.45 18.69
CA ARG A 175 -0.93 -23.27 18.54
C ARG A 175 -0.31 -24.33 17.62
N SER A 176 -0.73 -25.58 17.73
CA SER A 176 -0.18 -26.66 16.89
C SER A 176 -0.56 -26.51 15.42
N ALA A 177 -1.69 -25.86 15.13
CA ALA A 177 -2.21 -25.71 13.78
C ALA A 177 -1.86 -24.36 13.12
N VAL A 178 -1.17 -23.44 13.81
CA VAL A 178 -1.06 -22.04 13.37
C VAL A 178 -0.34 -21.89 12.02
N GLU A 179 0.76 -22.61 11.80
CA GLU A 179 1.52 -22.54 10.55
C GLU A 179 0.65 -22.99 9.35
N THR A 180 0.01 -24.15 9.47
CA THR A 180 -0.94 -24.64 8.46
C THR A 180 -2.11 -23.68 8.27
N SER A 181 -2.60 -23.06 9.34
CA SER A 181 -3.71 -22.10 9.25
C SER A 181 -3.31 -20.84 8.49
N VAL A 182 -2.07 -20.36 8.66
CA VAL A 182 -1.54 -19.22 7.90
C VAL A 182 -1.51 -19.54 6.41
N GLU A 183 -1.00 -20.71 6.03
CA GLU A 183 -0.97 -21.16 4.63
C GLU A 183 -2.37 -21.25 4.03
N LEU A 184 -3.30 -21.94 4.70
CA LEU A 184 -4.70 -22.06 4.27
C LEU A 184 -5.35 -20.68 4.10
N THR A 185 -5.06 -19.73 4.99
CA THR A 185 -5.67 -18.40 4.93
C THR A 185 -5.13 -17.59 3.75
N VAL A 186 -3.83 -17.66 3.47
CA VAL A 186 -3.21 -16.99 2.32
C VAL A 186 -3.72 -17.59 1.00
N GLU A 187 -3.79 -18.91 0.90
CA GLU A 187 -4.35 -19.60 -0.27
C GLU A 187 -5.82 -19.22 -0.49
N THR A 188 -6.61 -19.28 0.59
CA THR A 188 -8.02 -18.88 0.59
C THR A 188 -8.17 -17.45 0.09
N ALA A 189 -7.32 -16.52 0.51
CA ALA A 189 -7.33 -15.14 0.07
C ALA A 189 -6.99 -15.00 -1.43
N ALA A 190 -5.94 -15.68 -1.90
CA ALA A 190 -5.49 -15.64 -3.30
C ALA A 190 -6.53 -16.21 -4.28
N ASN A 191 -7.28 -17.24 -3.88
CA ASN A 191 -8.31 -17.88 -4.71
C ASN A 191 -9.52 -16.98 -5.03
N ARG A 192 -9.63 -15.79 -4.41
CA ARG A 192 -10.66 -14.79 -4.77
C ARG A 192 -10.22 -13.85 -5.89
N THR A 193 -8.93 -13.77 -6.17
CA THR A 193 -8.35 -12.91 -7.21
C THR A 193 -8.26 -13.63 -8.56
N GLY A 194 -8.56 -14.93 -8.61
CA GLY A 194 -8.71 -15.67 -9.85
C GLY A 194 -10.05 -15.37 -10.51
N GLU A 195 -10.02 -14.78 -11.71
CA GLU A 195 -11.11 -14.86 -12.68
C GLU A 195 -11.61 -16.30 -12.81
N PRO A 196 -12.90 -16.52 -13.13
CA PRO A 196 -13.41 -17.85 -13.37
C PRO A 196 -12.64 -18.47 -14.54
N THR A 197 -11.87 -19.52 -14.28
CA THR A 197 -11.43 -20.42 -15.33
C THR A 197 -12.68 -21.15 -15.84
N ASP A 198 -13.25 -20.61 -16.91
CA ASP A 198 -14.14 -21.36 -17.80
C ASP A 198 -13.32 -22.52 -18.39
N GLU A 199 -13.49 -23.71 -17.83
CA GLU A 199 -13.15 -24.97 -18.49
C GLU A 199 -14.44 -25.76 -18.72
N GLU A 200 -14.88 -25.81 -19.99
CA GLU A 200 -15.72 -26.88 -20.55
C GLU A 200 -14.84 -27.98 -21.15
#